data_AF-A0A4R5K657-F1
#
_entry.id   AF-A0A4R5K657-F1
#
_cell.length_a   1.000
_cell.length_b   1.000
_cell.length_c   1.000
_cell.angle_alpha   90.00
_cell.angle_beta   90.00
_cell.angle_gamma   90.00
#
_symmetry.space_group_name_H-M   'P 1'
#
loop_
_entity.id
_entity.type
_entity.pdbx_description
1 polymer ?
#
loop_
_entity_poly.entity_id
_entity_poly.type
_entity_poly.pdbx_seq_one_letter_code
_entity_poly.pdbx_strand_id
1 'polypeptide(L)'
;MQGNEEIPVEERLEDITGLTCIYVPVNDVYESIKWYQKNLGYQPANNDRVEPGMTMAVLNFPDRNGNLPSPGLRQVVPALFLHKSDEEGG
;
A
#
# COMPACT_ATOMS: atom_id res chain seq x y z
N MET A 1 -28.16 7.91 -17.08
CA MET A 1 -28.46 6.94 -16.01
C MET A 1 -27.14 6.28 -15.66
N GLN A 2 -26.47 6.72 -14.60
CA GLN A 2 -25.28 6.02 -14.08
C GLN A 2 -25.82 4.77 -13.36
N GLY A 3 -25.63 3.61 -13.98
CA GLY A 3 -25.95 2.33 -13.37
C GLY A 3 -25.04 2.14 -12.18
N ASN A 4 -25.62 2.10 -10.99
CA ASN A 4 -24.95 1.64 -9.80
C ASN A 4 -24.83 0.11 -9.96
N GLU A 5 -23.78 -0.35 -10.66
CA GLU A 5 -23.48 -1.78 -10.74
C GLU A 5 -23.04 -2.21 -9.34
N GLU A 6 -23.98 -2.82 -8.61
CA GLU A 6 -23.69 -3.45 -7.33
C GLU A 6 -22.77 -4.64 -7.59
N ILE A 7 -21.47 -4.45 -7.31
CA ILE A 7 -20.49 -5.53 -7.37
C ILE A 7 -20.94 -6.64 -6.40
N PRO A 8 -21.12 -7.89 -6.86
CA PRO A 8 -21.49 -9.02 -6.02
C PRO A 8 -20.60 -9.14 -4.78
N VAL A 9 -21.19 -9.47 -3.64
CA VAL A 9 -20.47 -9.56 -2.35
C VAL A 9 -19.34 -10.59 -2.41
N GLU A 10 -19.49 -11.66 -3.18
CA GLU A 10 -18.42 -12.63 -3.38
C GLU A 10 -17.19 -12.00 -4.06
N GLU A 11 -17.35 -11.24 -5.15
CA GLU A 11 -16.23 -10.56 -5.83
C GLU A 11 -15.48 -9.60 -4.89
N ARG A 12 -16.21 -8.88 -4.02
CA ARG A 12 -15.60 -7.98 -3.02
C ARG A 12 -14.81 -8.70 -1.93
N LEU A 13 -15.21 -9.93 -1.58
CA LEU A 13 -14.49 -10.74 -0.60
C LEU A 13 -13.20 -11.32 -1.18
N GLU A 14 -13.22 -11.71 -2.45
CA GLU A 14 -12.04 -12.16 -3.18
C GLU A 14 -10.97 -11.07 -3.25
N ASP A 15 -11.37 -9.81 -3.47
CA ASP A 15 -10.50 -8.63 -3.44
C ASP A 15 -9.80 -8.40 -2.09
N ILE A 16 -10.40 -8.84 -0.98
CA ILE A 16 -9.84 -8.67 0.38
C ILE A 16 -8.90 -9.83 0.74
N THR A 17 -9.24 -11.06 0.33
CA THR A 17 -8.44 -12.25 0.67
C THR A 17 -7.05 -12.29 0.02
N GLY A 18 -6.84 -11.52 -1.04
CA GLY A 18 -5.56 -11.41 -1.73
C GLY A 18 -4.59 -10.37 -1.14
N LEU A 19 -4.91 -9.67 -0.05
CA LEU A 19 -4.04 -8.60 0.47
C LEU A 19 -3.20 -9.05 1.67
N THR A 20 -1.88 -8.87 1.61
CA THR A 20 -0.97 -9.11 2.74
C THR A 20 -0.32 -7.80 3.19
N CYS A 21 -0.32 -7.53 4.49
CA CYS A 21 0.25 -6.31 5.05
C CYS A 21 1.57 -6.58 5.76
N ILE A 22 2.58 -5.76 5.49
CA ILE A 22 3.84 -5.73 6.22
C ILE A 22 3.91 -4.40 6.97
N TYR A 23 4.04 -4.44 8.30
CA TYR A 23 4.15 -3.25 9.14
C TYR A 23 5.62 -2.96 9.43
N VAL A 24 6.07 -1.74 9.15
CA VAL A 24 7.47 -1.32 9.32
C VAL A 24 7.55 -0.02 10.13
N PRO A 25 8.16 -0.10 11.33
CA PRO A 25 8.65 1.04 12.12
C PRO A 25 9.63 1.90 11.31
N VAL A 26 9.41 3.22 11.23
CA VAL A 26 10.39 4.14 10.65
C VAL A 26 10.51 5.46 11.44
N ASN A 27 11.70 6.03 11.51
CA ASN A 27 11.90 7.31 12.21
C ASN A 27 11.21 8.50 11.50
N ASP A 28 11.23 8.49 10.17
CA ASP A 28 10.63 9.51 9.32
C ASP A 28 9.93 8.83 8.13
N VAL A 29 8.61 8.93 8.09
CA VAL A 29 7.79 8.30 7.05
C VAL A 29 8.06 8.92 5.69
N TYR A 30 8.20 10.25 5.60
CA TYR A 30 8.36 10.97 4.35
C TYR A 30 9.68 10.60 3.65
N GLU A 31 10.79 10.63 4.38
CA GLU A 31 12.09 10.23 3.84
C GLU A 31 12.14 8.72 3.53
N SER A 32 11.45 7.89 4.32
CA SER A 32 11.33 6.46 4.03
C SER A 32 10.57 6.19 2.73
N ILE A 33 9.45 6.88 2.48
CA ILE A 33 8.70 6.77 1.22
C ILE A 33 9.62 7.09 0.03
N LYS A 34 10.36 8.19 0.09
CA LYS A 34 11.31 8.56 -0.98
C LYS A 34 12.37 7.48 -1.19
N TRP A 35 12.88 6.90 -0.11
CA TRP A 35 13.86 5.82 -0.19
C TRP A 35 13.27 4.59 -0.89
N TYR A 36 12.07 4.14 -0.50
CA TYR A 36 11.40 2.98 -1.12
C TYR A 36 11.04 3.23 -2.58
N GLN A 37 10.55 4.43 -2.91
CA GLN A 37 10.30 4.85 -4.29
C GLN A 37 11.58 4.77 -5.14
N LYS A 38 12.68 5.35 -4.63
CA LYS A 38 13.95 5.43 -5.38
C LYS A 38 14.63 4.06 -5.55
N ASN A 39 14.62 3.22 -4.52
CA ASN A 39 15.42 1.99 -4.49
C ASN A 39 14.63 0.75 -4.92
N LEU A 40 13.33 0.70 -4.63
CA LEU A 40 12.49 -0.47 -4.90
C LEU A 40 11.33 -0.19 -5.86
N GLY A 41 11.13 1.06 -6.28
CA GLY A 41 10.05 1.44 -7.20
C GLY A 41 8.67 1.47 -6.56
N TYR A 42 8.56 1.34 -5.23
CA TYR A 42 7.27 1.27 -4.53
C TYR A 42 6.48 2.56 -4.71
N GLN A 43 5.15 2.47 -4.71
CA GLN A 43 4.28 3.62 -4.98
C GLN A 43 3.30 3.87 -3.83
N PRO A 44 3.06 5.11 -3.40
CA PRO A 44 2.03 5.42 -2.42
C PRO A 44 0.65 4.94 -2.86
N ALA A 45 -0.07 4.25 -1.97
CA ALA A 45 -1.33 3.60 -2.33
C ALA A 45 -2.48 4.56 -2.65
N ASN A 46 -2.47 5.78 -2.08
CA ASN A 46 -3.59 6.70 -2.17
C ASN A 46 -3.47 7.78 -3.24
N ASN A 47 -2.40 7.84 -4.04
CA ASN A 47 -2.05 9.01 -4.87
C ASN A 47 -2.01 10.35 -4.11
N ASP A 48 -2.12 10.33 -2.78
CA ASP A 48 -2.03 11.49 -1.91
C ASP A 48 -0.64 12.13 -2.02
N ARG A 49 -0.58 13.43 -1.72
CA ARG A 49 0.70 14.12 -1.66
C ARG A 49 1.55 13.53 -0.54
N VAL A 50 2.75 13.10 -0.91
CA VAL A 50 3.80 12.71 0.03
C VAL A 50 4.38 13.99 0.62
N GLU A 51 4.11 14.25 1.90
CA GLU A 51 4.44 15.51 2.58
C GLU A 51 5.29 15.28 3.85
N PRO A 52 6.17 16.23 4.21
CA PRO A 52 6.90 16.16 5.47
C PRO A 52 5.96 16.14 6.69
N GLY A 53 6.33 15.36 7.73
CA GLY A 53 5.57 15.30 8.98
C GLY A 53 4.46 14.24 9.03
N MET A 54 4.27 13.47 7.95
CA MET A 54 3.37 12.31 7.95
C MET A 54 3.79 11.29 9.02
N THR A 55 2.81 10.68 9.69
CA THR A 55 3.01 9.66 10.72
C THR A 55 2.74 8.25 10.24
N MET A 56 2.11 8.10 9.06
CA MET A 56 1.84 6.81 8.45
C MET A 56 1.73 6.93 6.93
N ALA A 57 2.02 5.84 6.23
CA ALA A 57 1.77 5.71 4.80
C ALA A 57 1.63 4.25 4.39
N VAL A 58 0.93 4.00 3.29
CA VAL A 58 0.83 2.69 2.66
C VAL A 58 1.52 2.74 1.31
N LEU A 59 2.41 1.80 1.04
CA LEU A 59 3.07 1.64 -0.25
C LEU A 59 2.64 0.33 -0.92
N ASN A 60 2.36 0.42 -2.22
CA ASN A 60 2.09 -0.70 -3.11
C ASN A 60 3.40 -1.22 -3.72
N PHE A 61 3.44 -2.53 -3.93
CA PHE A 61 4.57 -3.23 -4.53
C PHE A 61 4.32 -3.40 -6.03
N PRO A 62 5.10 -2.76 -6.90
CA PRO A 62 5.01 -3.02 -8.33
C PRO A 62 5.58 -4.39 -8.68
N ASP A 63 5.11 -4.97 -9.79
CA ASP A 63 5.76 -6.10 -10.43
C ASP A 63 7.09 -5.69 -11.11
N ARG A 64 7.77 -6.66 -11.74
CA ARG A 64 9.04 -6.41 -12.44
C ARG A 64 8.96 -5.41 -13.59
N ASN A 65 7.75 -5.13 -14.08
CA ASN A 65 7.48 -4.20 -15.18
C ASN A 65 6.97 -2.84 -14.66
N GLY A 66 6.85 -2.66 -13.34
CA GLY A 66 6.34 -1.43 -12.75
C GLY A 66 4.82 -1.38 -12.60
N ASN A 67 4.09 -2.45 -12.92
CA ASN A 67 2.64 -2.47 -12.81
C ASN A 67 2.20 -2.79 -11.38
N LEU A 68 1.09 -2.19 -10.94
CA LEU A 68 0.47 -2.53 -9.66
C LEU A 68 -0.47 -3.72 -9.84
N PRO A 69 -0.19 -4.88 -9.24
CA PRO A 69 -1.08 -6.02 -9.30
C PRO A 69 -2.34 -5.79 -8.46
N SER A 70 -3.46 -6.39 -8.89
CA SER A 70 -4.69 -6.44 -8.09
C SER A 70 -4.73 -7.70 -7.22
N PRO A 71 -5.30 -7.64 -6.00
CA PRO A 71 -5.58 -8.82 -5.21
C PRO A 71 -6.62 -9.72 -5.90
N GLY A 72 -6.62 -11.02 -5.57
CA GLY A 72 -7.69 -11.94 -5.95
C GLY A 72 -7.46 -13.35 -5.41
N LEU A 73 -8.40 -14.28 -5.66
CA LEU A 73 -8.38 -15.65 -5.09
C LEU A 73 -7.07 -16.42 -5.26
N ARG A 74 -6.32 -16.15 -6.32
CA ARG A 74 -5.07 -16.85 -6.66
C ARG A 74 -3.86 -15.92 -6.66
N GLN A 75 -4.04 -14.66 -6.29
CA GLN A 75 -3.02 -13.64 -6.37
C GLN A 75 -2.98 -12.84 -5.07
N VAL A 76 -1.87 -13.01 -4.35
CA VAL A 76 -1.60 -12.22 -3.16
C VAL A 76 -0.75 -11.01 -3.53
N VAL A 77 -1.19 -9.82 -3.12
CA VAL A 77 -0.48 -8.56 -3.30
C VAL A 77 -0.04 -8.01 -1.94
N PRO A 78 1.25 -7.73 -1.75
CA PRO A 78 1.72 -7.11 -0.52
C PRO A 78 1.47 -5.60 -0.52
N ALA A 79 1.20 -5.06 0.66
CA ALA A 79 1.16 -3.64 0.96
C ALA A 79 2.07 -3.35 2.17
N LEU A 80 2.86 -2.28 2.08
CA LEU A 80 3.81 -1.89 3.13
C LEU A 80 3.23 -0.74 3.93
N PHE A 81 2.94 -0.98 5.19
CA PHE A 81 2.44 0.00 6.13
C PHE A 81 3.62 0.58 6.89
N LEU A 82 4.02 1.79 6.50
CA LEU A 82 4.99 2.58 7.25
C LEU A 82 4.25 3.30 8.37
N HIS A 83 4.79 3.23 9.57
CA HIS A 83 4.36 4.08 10.69
C HIS A 83 5.56 4.69 11.35
N LYS A 84 5.39 5.93 11.80
CA LYS A 84 6.43 6.61 12.55
C LYS A 84 6.64 5.90 13.88
N SER A 85 7.87 5.52 14.15
CA SER A 85 8.24 4.90 15.41
C SER A 85 8.08 5.84 16.59
N ASP A 86 7.56 5.29 17.68
CA ASP A 86 7.66 5.92 18.99
C ASP A 86 9.09 5.83 19.57
N GLU A 87 9.29 6.38 20.77
CA GLU A 87 10.60 6.39 21.44
C GLU A 87 11.11 4.97 21.78
N GLU A 88 10.22 3.97 21.83
CA GLU A 88 10.55 2.57 22.10
C GLU A 88 10.83 1.77 20.83
N GLY A 89 10.64 2.37 19.64
CA GLY A 89 10.99 1.80 18.35
C GLY A 89 9.86 1.01 17.67
N GLY A 90 8.61 1.21 18.10
CA GLY A 90 7.42 0.74 17.38
C GLY A 90 7.00 1.75 16.34
#